data_AF-A0A529YDQ9-F1
#
_entry.id   AF-A0A529YDQ9-F1
#
_cell.length_a   1.000
_cell.length_b   1.000
_cell.length_c   1.000
_cell.angle_alpha   90.00
_cell.angle_beta   90.00
_cell.angle_gamma   90.00
#
_symmetry.space_group_name_H-M   'P 1'
#
loop_
_entity.id
_entity.type
_entity.pdbx_description
1 polymer ?
#
loop_
_entity_poly.entity_id
_entity_poly.type
_entity_poly.pdbx_seq_one_letter_code
_entity_poly.pdbx_strand_id
1 'polypeptide(L)'
;MSARSEIRLKNTLEVALVLDNSGSMSLNGSGTGQQRIELLKTAATELVTMLAGQADLMRQVSKPVQFSLVPFSASVNAGPSNKDKSWMDQDGVSPIHHEDFDWSQMYKNAPGYDPNKYIEKVGDSYYKRGSGWDASQNAKATRFSLYDDIMATTRTCSKKNSNGSCQTYTYTTAPYEAWRGCVEARPYPYNVDDTTPSSGTPATLFVPMFAPDEAGNLWTDSTRTSTSSWGYSNNWWIDSNDGLTVTKRQADMRKYFLTKPYNASTVSADDGPNAGCTTSPITPLQDVTTTAGKQTILSAIDAMTPTGNTNVPEGLAWGWRTLSSNEPFTEGRDNNERGNDKVVIVLTDGANTYSSVTDGSYAKNRSTYAAYGYTGLAYPGSGSVTRMFMNTSSAVGKSTYTDANYTAALDEQMQTLCANAKANNIIVMTVSLDLSNQKTAEKKAISALTACASDSRFRRDPTDPSKPAKLFWNSTGATLSDDFKAIGSELSNLRIVS
;
A
#
# COMPACT_ATOMS: atom_id res chain seq x y z
N MET A 1 49.76 -10.63 27.40
CA MET A 1 48.31 -10.84 27.20
C MET A 1 47.61 -9.54 27.53
N SER A 2 47.17 -8.78 26.53
CA SER A 2 46.29 -7.63 26.76
C SER A 2 44.88 -8.17 26.88
N ALA A 3 44.31 -8.15 28.08
CA ALA A 3 42.89 -8.42 28.25
C ALA A 3 42.12 -7.30 27.53
N ARG A 4 41.38 -7.63 26.48
CA ARG A 4 40.35 -6.76 25.93
C ARG A 4 39.07 -7.04 26.70
N SER A 5 38.58 -6.05 27.42
CA SER A 5 37.24 -6.07 27.99
C SER A 5 36.26 -5.79 26.85
N GLU A 6 35.59 -6.81 26.32
CA GLU A 6 34.41 -6.62 25.47
C GLU A 6 33.27 -6.11 26.36
N ILE A 7 32.91 -4.84 26.21
CA ILE A 7 31.67 -4.32 26.77
C ILE A 7 30.56 -4.80 25.85
N ARG A 8 29.76 -5.77 26.31
CA ARG A 8 28.54 -6.21 25.65
C ARG A 8 27.52 -5.06 25.71
N LEU A 9 27.60 -4.12 24.78
CA LEU A 9 26.54 -3.14 24.59
C LEU A 9 25.26 -3.92 24.29
N LYS A 10 24.19 -3.54 24.98
CA LYS A 10 22.90 -4.24 24.97
C LYS A 10 22.26 -4.06 23.59
N ASN A 11 22.63 -4.88 22.62
CA ASN A 11 22.12 -4.75 21.25
C ASN A 11 20.68 -5.28 21.15
N THR A 12 19.73 -4.36 21.03
CA THR A 12 18.34 -4.65 20.66
C THR A 12 18.21 -4.72 19.14
N LEU A 13 17.18 -5.44 18.67
CA LEU A 13 16.96 -5.66 17.25
C LEU A 13 15.49 -5.43 16.90
N GLU A 14 15.23 -4.56 15.93
CA GLU A 14 13.90 -4.30 15.37
C GLU A 14 13.89 -4.72 13.90
N VAL A 15 13.02 -5.66 13.54
CA VAL A 15 12.96 -6.25 12.20
C VAL A 15 11.60 -5.98 11.56
N ALA A 16 11.59 -5.42 10.36
CA ALA A 16 10.40 -5.33 9.52
C ALA A 16 10.44 -6.41 8.44
N LEU A 17 9.49 -7.34 8.50
CA LEU A 17 9.26 -8.30 7.44
C LEU A 17 8.35 -7.66 6.39
N VAL A 18 8.95 -7.27 5.26
CA VAL A 18 8.25 -6.70 4.10
C VAL A 18 8.04 -7.80 3.09
N LEU A 19 6.85 -8.38 3.09
CA LEU A 19 6.59 -9.65 2.42
C LEU A 19 5.59 -9.46 1.28
N ASP A 20 6.02 -9.81 0.07
CA ASP A 20 5.22 -9.76 -1.14
C ASP A 20 4.04 -10.72 -1.06
N ASN A 21 2.83 -10.21 -1.26
CA ASN A 21 1.62 -11.00 -1.39
C ASN A 21 0.87 -10.65 -2.68
N SER A 22 1.60 -10.28 -3.74
CA SER A 22 1.06 -10.10 -5.08
C SER A 22 0.52 -11.41 -5.68
N GLY A 23 -0.24 -11.31 -6.76
CA GLY A 23 -0.87 -12.46 -7.41
C GLY A 23 0.12 -13.51 -7.90
N SER A 24 1.36 -13.14 -8.26
CA SER A 24 2.40 -14.09 -8.68
C SER A 24 2.82 -15.05 -7.56
N MET A 25 2.62 -14.67 -6.30
CA MET A 25 2.91 -15.52 -5.15
C MET A 25 1.96 -16.74 -5.03
N SER A 26 0.88 -16.76 -5.82
CA SER A 26 0.01 -17.95 -5.96
C SER A 26 0.61 -19.05 -6.84
N LEU A 27 1.68 -18.76 -7.60
CA LEU A 27 2.37 -19.73 -8.43
C LEU A 27 3.19 -20.71 -7.58
N ASN A 28 3.45 -21.89 -8.13
CA ASN A 28 4.28 -22.89 -7.47
C ASN A 28 5.76 -22.50 -7.48
N GLY A 29 6.40 -22.72 -6.33
CA GLY A 29 7.83 -22.54 -6.13
C GLY A 29 8.65 -23.56 -6.92
N SER A 30 9.80 -23.12 -7.44
CA SER A 30 10.69 -24.03 -8.17
C SER A 30 11.19 -25.15 -7.24
N GLY A 31 10.99 -26.40 -7.65
CA GLY A 31 11.52 -27.58 -6.98
C GLY A 31 10.70 -28.10 -5.79
N THR A 32 9.55 -27.52 -5.44
CA THR A 32 8.78 -27.92 -4.24
C THR A 32 7.32 -28.30 -4.50
N GLY A 33 6.72 -27.89 -5.63
CA GLY A 33 5.31 -28.15 -5.95
C GLY A 33 4.31 -27.42 -5.03
N GLN A 34 4.80 -26.61 -4.10
CA GLN A 34 4.03 -25.79 -3.17
C GLN A 34 3.96 -24.35 -3.69
N GLN A 35 2.91 -23.61 -3.34
CA GLN A 35 2.79 -22.20 -3.70
C GLN A 35 3.87 -21.36 -3.02
N ARG A 36 4.37 -20.34 -3.72
CA ARG A 36 5.40 -19.40 -3.22
C ARG A 36 4.99 -18.71 -1.92
N ILE A 37 3.72 -18.31 -1.81
CA ILE A 37 3.19 -17.70 -0.58
C ILE A 37 3.27 -18.63 0.63
N GLU A 38 3.09 -19.94 0.47
CA GLU A 38 3.15 -20.91 1.57
C GLU A 38 4.60 -21.19 1.99
N LEU A 39 5.52 -21.23 1.02
CA LEU A 39 6.97 -21.32 1.29
C LEU A 39 7.47 -20.09 2.04
N LEU A 40 7.02 -18.90 1.62
CA LEU A 40 7.31 -17.63 2.28
C LEU A 40 6.81 -17.61 3.73
N LYS A 41 5.54 -17.97 3.96
CA LYS A 41 4.95 -18.02 5.31
C LYS A 41 5.73 -18.96 6.23
N THR A 42 6.13 -20.12 5.71
CA THR A 42 6.93 -21.10 6.46
C THR A 42 8.29 -20.51 6.84
N ALA A 43 9.03 -19.99 5.87
CA ALA A 43 10.37 -19.43 6.12
C ALA A 43 10.34 -18.21 7.07
N ALA A 44 9.35 -17.32 6.93
CA ALA A 44 9.17 -16.18 7.82
C ALA A 44 8.82 -16.63 9.25
N THR A 45 7.95 -17.63 9.40
CA THR A 45 7.58 -18.22 10.70
C THR A 45 8.78 -18.85 11.41
N GLU A 46 9.63 -19.57 10.67
CA GLU A 46 10.87 -20.16 11.16
C GLU A 46 11.83 -19.08 11.66
N LEU A 47 12.03 -18.00 10.89
CA LEU A 47 12.89 -16.88 11.27
C LEU A 47 12.43 -16.17 12.55
N VAL A 48 11.14 -15.82 12.65
CA VAL A 48 10.56 -15.20 13.84
C VAL A 48 10.74 -16.11 15.05
N THR A 49 10.46 -17.41 14.89
CA THR A 49 10.59 -18.40 15.96
C THR A 49 12.03 -18.57 16.43
N MET A 50 12.99 -18.60 15.49
CA MET A 50 14.41 -18.70 15.79
C MET A 50 14.90 -17.49 16.61
N LEU A 51 14.62 -16.27 16.13
CA LEU A 51 15.10 -15.06 16.80
C LEU A 51 14.44 -14.84 18.16
N ALA A 52 13.15 -15.17 18.29
CA ALA A 52 12.45 -15.14 19.58
C ALA A 52 13.12 -16.08 20.60
N GLY A 53 13.41 -17.33 20.22
CA GLY A 53 14.04 -18.29 21.12
C GLY A 53 15.45 -17.89 21.58
N GLN A 54 16.22 -17.22 20.71
CA GLN A 54 17.52 -16.66 21.09
C GLN A 54 17.38 -15.45 22.02
N ALA A 55 16.34 -14.64 21.83
CA ALA A 55 16.08 -13.44 22.60
C ALA A 55 15.59 -13.74 24.04
N ASP A 56 14.92 -14.87 24.25
CA ASP A 56 14.53 -15.37 25.59
C ASP A 56 15.72 -15.59 26.54
N LEU A 57 16.92 -15.76 25.97
CA LEU A 57 18.18 -15.88 26.72
C LEU A 57 18.67 -14.53 27.28
N MET A 58 18.08 -13.40 26.84
CA MET A 58 18.50 -12.03 27.15
C MET A 58 17.60 -11.36 28.22
N ARG A 59 17.44 -12.02 29.38
CA ARG A 59 16.49 -11.63 30.45
C ARG A 59 16.66 -10.21 31.06
N GLN A 60 17.72 -9.48 30.72
CA GLN A 60 18.02 -8.15 31.28
C GLN A 60 17.80 -6.99 30.30
N VAL A 61 17.22 -7.26 29.13
CA VAL A 61 16.96 -6.27 28.08
C VAL A 61 15.45 -6.23 27.84
N SER A 62 14.86 -5.03 27.86
CA SER A 62 13.45 -4.86 27.53
C SER A 62 13.25 -4.93 26.01
N LYS A 63 12.27 -5.71 25.57
CA LYS A 63 11.93 -5.94 24.16
C LYS A 63 13.17 -6.22 23.29
N PRO A 64 13.98 -7.24 23.62
CA PRO A 64 15.30 -7.44 22.99
C PRO A 64 15.21 -7.71 21.49
N VAL A 65 14.09 -8.29 21.03
CA VAL A 65 13.78 -8.47 19.61
C VAL A 65 12.33 -8.08 19.36
N GLN A 66 12.11 -7.22 18.38
CA GLN A 66 10.78 -6.87 17.90
C GLN A 66 10.64 -7.15 16.41
N PHE A 67 9.45 -7.56 16.01
CA PHE A 67 9.08 -7.76 14.61
C PHE A 67 7.85 -6.95 14.24
N SER A 68 7.87 -6.30 13.08
CA SER A 68 6.68 -5.84 12.36
C SER A 68 6.49 -6.67 11.09
N LEU A 69 5.26 -6.69 10.59
CA LEU A 69 4.92 -7.32 9.31
C LEU A 69 4.25 -6.29 8.41
N VAL A 70 4.77 -6.16 7.19
CA VAL A 70 4.23 -5.32 6.13
C VAL A 70 3.91 -6.20 4.92
N PRO A 71 2.67 -6.69 4.79
CA PRO A 71 2.20 -7.30 3.56
C PRO A 71 2.06 -6.22 2.49
N PHE A 72 2.59 -6.45 1.29
CA PHE A 72 2.49 -5.48 0.19
C PHE A 72 2.14 -6.15 -1.15
N SER A 73 1.32 -5.43 -1.93
CA SER A 73 1.00 -5.75 -3.31
C SER A 73 1.12 -4.47 -4.15
N ALA A 74 0.07 -4.07 -4.87
CA ALA A 74 -0.01 -2.80 -5.60
C ALA A 74 0.00 -1.59 -4.65
N SER A 75 -0.47 -1.81 -3.41
CA SER A 75 -0.61 -0.83 -2.34
C SER A 75 -0.35 -1.48 -0.97
N VAL A 76 -0.30 -0.67 0.08
CA VAL A 76 -0.10 -1.13 1.47
C VAL A 76 -1.28 -0.72 2.33
N ASN A 77 -1.71 -1.63 3.21
CA ASN A 77 -2.82 -1.42 4.13
C ASN A 77 -2.32 -0.91 5.49
N ALA A 78 -2.52 0.36 5.77
CA ALA A 78 -2.16 0.99 7.04
C ALA A 78 -3.15 0.66 8.18
N GLY A 79 -4.23 -0.06 7.89
CA GLY A 79 -5.22 -0.54 8.85
C GLY A 79 -6.45 0.37 8.94
N PRO A 80 -7.67 -0.18 8.81
CA PRO A 80 -8.90 0.62 8.84
C PRO A 80 -9.16 1.30 10.19
N SER A 81 -8.60 0.77 11.29
CA SER A 81 -8.66 1.37 12.62
C SER A 81 -7.89 2.69 12.73
N ASN A 82 -7.04 3.02 11.76
CA ASN A 82 -6.25 4.25 11.74
C ASN A 82 -6.94 5.40 11.00
N LYS A 83 -8.23 5.26 10.67
CA LYS A 83 -8.95 6.28 9.89
C LYS A 83 -8.91 7.68 10.51
N ASP A 84 -8.90 7.78 11.85
CA ASP A 84 -9.00 9.05 12.60
C ASP A 84 -7.62 9.58 13.07
N LYS A 85 -6.52 9.02 12.56
CA LYS A 85 -5.16 9.42 12.97
C LYS A 85 -4.73 10.75 12.34
N SER A 86 -3.94 11.53 13.07
CA SER A 86 -3.40 12.83 12.66
C SER A 86 -2.48 12.78 11.44
N TRP A 87 -1.83 11.65 11.19
CA TRP A 87 -0.98 11.43 10.04
C TRP A 87 -1.73 11.14 8.74
N MET A 88 -3.04 10.92 8.82
CA MET A 88 -3.93 10.84 7.67
C MET A 88 -4.42 12.23 7.26
N ASP A 89 -4.70 12.43 5.98
CA ASP A 89 -5.29 13.68 5.45
C ASP A 89 -6.78 13.80 5.79
N GLN A 90 -7.07 14.13 7.06
CA GLN A 90 -8.42 14.35 7.57
C GLN A 90 -9.12 15.58 6.96
N ASP A 91 -8.32 16.51 6.43
CA ASP A 91 -8.78 17.84 6.04
C ASP A 91 -8.89 18.01 4.52
N GLY A 92 -8.40 17.03 3.76
CA GLY A 92 -8.35 17.03 2.32
C GLY A 92 -7.43 18.10 1.74
N VAL A 93 -6.34 18.38 2.43
CA VAL A 93 -5.40 19.47 2.08
C VAL A 93 -4.18 18.96 1.31
N SER A 94 -3.95 17.65 1.25
CA SER A 94 -2.88 17.07 0.45
C SER A 94 -3.08 17.39 -1.04
N PRO A 95 -2.00 17.71 -1.79
CA PRO A 95 -2.11 18.05 -3.21
C PRO A 95 -2.70 16.93 -4.07
N ILE A 96 -2.69 15.68 -3.59
CA ILE A 96 -3.22 14.51 -4.31
C ILE A 96 -4.65 14.13 -3.88
N HIS A 97 -5.19 14.75 -2.83
CA HIS A 97 -6.45 14.30 -2.21
C HIS A 97 -7.65 14.37 -3.15
N HIS A 98 -7.64 15.36 -4.03
CA HIS A 98 -8.70 15.61 -5.00
C HIS A 98 -8.28 15.27 -6.45
N GLU A 99 -7.20 14.50 -6.64
CA GLU A 99 -6.91 13.89 -7.94
C GLU A 99 -8.12 13.05 -8.40
N ASP A 100 -8.40 13.08 -9.70
CA ASP A 100 -9.56 12.45 -10.36
C ASP A 100 -10.95 12.95 -9.93
N PHE A 101 -11.06 14.02 -9.14
CA PHE A 101 -12.34 14.53 -8.63
C PHE A 101 -12.60 15.99 -9.07
N ASP A 102 -13.60 16.18 -9.93
CA ASP A 102 -14.09 17.48 -10.39
C ASP A 102 -15.34 17.92 -9.61
N TRP A 103 -15.13 18.89 -8.72
CA TRP A 103 -16.18 19.52 -7.92
C TRP A 103 -16.87 20.70 -8.63
N SER A 104 -16.42 21.10 -9.82
CA SER A 104 -16.83 22.36 -10.46
C SER A 104 -18.34 22.47 -10.68
N GLN A 105 -19.02 21.35 -10.90
CA GLN A 105 -20.47 21.28 -11.12
C GLN A 105 -21.28 21.38 -9.82
N MET A 106 -20.62 21.35 -8.66
CA MET A 106 -21.25 21.40 -7.34
C MET A 106 -21.00 22.73 -6.62
N TYR A 107 -20.28 23.68 -7.23
CA TYR A 107 -20.07 24.99 -6.61
C TYR A 107 -21.34 25.83 -6.60
N LYS A 108 -21.43 26.78 -5.65
CA LYS A 108 -22.57 27.69 -5.46
C LYS A 108 -22.93 28.53 -6.71
N ASN A 109 -22.04 28.64 -7.68
CA ASN A 109 -22.24 29.40 -8.90
C ASN A 109 -22.23 28.51 -10.15
N ALA A 110 -22.21 27.18 -9.99
CA ALA A 110 -22.27 26.25 -11.11
C ALA A 110 -23.67 26.27 -11.76
N PRO A 111 -23.78 26.16 -13.09
CA PRO A 111 -25.08 26.07 -13.74
C PRO A 111 -25.89 24.86 -13.22
N GLY A 112 -27.08 25.12 -12.70
CA GLY A 112 -27.96 24.06 -12.17
C GLY A 112 -27.53 23.45 -10.85
N TYR A 113 -26.66 24.11 -10.08
CA TYR A 113 -26.29 23.66 -8.73
C TYR A 113 -27.51 23.61 -7.81
N ASP A 114 -27.47 22.71 -6.83
CA ASP A 114 -28.49 22.64 -5.77
C ASP A 114 -28.16 23.66 -4.67
N PRO A 115 -29.00 24.71 -4.45
CA PRO A 115 -28.75 25.70 -3.41
C PRO A 115 -28.79 25.12 -1.99
N ASN A 116 -29.41 23.95 -1.81
CA ASN A 116 -29.44 23.23 -0.55
C ASN A 116 -28.32 22.20 -0.42
N LYS A 117 -27.58 21.87 -1.48
CA LYS A 117 -26.52 20.85 -1.45
C LYS A 117 -25.38 21.18 -2.43
N TYR A 118 -24.46 22.02 -2.00
CA TYR A 118 -23.32 22.49 -2.80
C TYR A 118 -21.99 22.37 -2.05
N ILE A 119 -20.89 22.58 -2.76
CA ILE A 119 -19.53 22.56 -2.24
C ILE A 119 -18.95 23.97 -2.28
N GLU A 120 -18.25 24.35 -1.22
CA GLU A 120 -17.51 25.61 -1.13
C GLU A 120 -16.04 25.32 -0.83
N LYS A 121 -15.13 25.82 -1.67
CA LYS A 121 -13.69 25.75 -1.41
C LYS A 121 -13.27 26.93 -0.53
N VAL A 122 -12.68 26.66 0.63
CA VAL A 122 -12.17 27.67 1.58
C VAL A 122 -10.71 27.34 1.89
N GLY A 123 -9.80 28.16 1.37
CA GLY A 123 -8.38 27.81 1.35
C GLY A 123 -8.16 26.54 0.51
N ASP A 124 -7.47 25.57 1.08
CA ASP A 124 -7.19 24.27 0.44
C ASP A 124 -8.26 23.20 0.71
N SER A 125 -9.16 23.44 1.68
CA SER A 125 -10.22 22.49 2.02
C SER A 125 -11.53 22.76 1.28
N TYR A 126 -12.31 21.70 1.06
CA TYR A 126 -13.63 21.73 0.46
C TYR A 126 -14.68 21.47 1.54
N TYR A 127 -15.76 22.26 1.56
CA TYR A 127 -16.81 22.20 2.57
C TYR A 127 -18.17 21.87 1.97
N LYS A 128 -18.90 20.98 2.64
CA LYS A 128 -20.30 20.64 2.33
C LYS A 128 -21.22 21.76 2.83
N ARG A 129 -21.93 22.44 1.93
CA ARG A 129 -22.79 23.60 2.25
C ARG A 129 -24.23 23.41 1.83
N GLY A 130 -25.14 23.96 2.64
CA GLY A 130 -26.58 23.84 2.48
C GLY A 130 -27.19 22.71 3.33
N SER A 131 -28.50 22.80 3.57
CA SER A 131 -29.22 21.89 4.49
C SER A 131 -29.39 20.46 3.96
N GLY A 132 -29.24 20.23 2.66
CA GLY A 132 -29.33 18.91 2.02
C GLY A 132 -28.13 17.98 2.27
N TRP A 133 -27.16 18.43 3.08
CA TRP A 133 -26.10 17.58 3.64
C TRP A 133 -26.48 16.99 5.00
N ASP A 134 -27.64 17.35 5.55
CA ASP A 134 -28.14 16.90 6.85
C ASP A 134 -27.07 17.06 7.95
N ALA A 135 -26.78 15.97 8.68
CA ALA A 135 -25.79 15.96 9.76
C ALA A 135 -24.35 16.29 9.30
N SER A 136 -24.06 16.19 7.99
CA SER A 136 -22.74 16.52 7.43
C SER A 136 -22.64 17.97 6.91
N GLN A 137 -23.65 18.80 7.14
CA GLN A 137 -23.58 20.22 6.80
C GLN A 137 -22.39 20.89 7.48
N ASN A 138 -21.61 21.65 6.72
CA ASN A 138 -20.36 22.31 7.09
C ASN A 138 -19.18 21.36 7.39
N ALA A 139 -19.33 20.04 7.23
CA ALA A 139 -18.20 19.13 7.27
C ALA A 139 -17.30 19.30 6.03
N LYS A 140 -16.05 18.87 6.15
CA LYS A 140 -15.12 18.84 5.02
C LYS A 140 -15.51 17.72 4.05
N ALA A 141 -15.38 17.99 2.76
CA ALA A 141 -15.52 17.01 1.70
C ALA A 141 -14.15 16.37 1.48
N THR A 142 -14.00 15.13 1.95
CA THR A 142 -12.75 14.38 1.90
C THR A 142 -13.01 12.98 1.37
N ARG A 143 -11.96 12.26 0.98
CA ARG A 143 -12.10 10.84 0.61
C ARG A 143 -12.71 9.99 1.73
N PHE A 144 -12.43 10.29 3.00
CA PHE A 144 -13.14 9.66 4.12
C PHE A 144 -14.62 10.01 4.14
N SER A 145 -14.96 11.29 3.97
CA SER A 145 -16.37 11.68 3.91
C SER A 145 -17.09 11.05 2.72
N LEU A 146 -16.39 10.78 1.60
CA LEU A 146 -16.96 10.09 0.45
C LEU A 146 -17.39 8.67 0.80
N TYR A 147 -16.62 7.92 1.61
CA TYR A 147 -17.08 6.62 2.10
C TYR A 147 -18.37 6.70 2.91
N ASP A 148 -18.57 7.78 3.68
CA ASP A 148 -19.81 8.04 4.41
C ASP A 148 -20.97 8.50 3.49
N ASP A 149 -20.65 9.16 2.37
CA ASP A 149 -21.63 9.77 1.46
C ASP A 149 -22.12 8.83 0.35
N ILE A 150 -21.35 7.82 -0.04
CA ILE A 150 -21.76 6.84 -1.06
C ILE A 150 -22.77 5.86 -0.44
N MET A 151 -24.06 6.11 -0.65
CA MET A 151 -25.12 5.34 -0.02
C MET A 151 -25.68 4.23 -0.92
N ALA A 152 -26.00 3.08 -0.34
CA ALA A 152 -26.68 1.98 -1.01
C ALA A 152 -27.90 1.48 -0.24
N THR A 153 -29.00 1.24 -0.94
CA THR A 153 -30.20 0.60 -0.41
C THR A 153 -30.07 -0.91 -0.59
N THR A 154 -30.19 -1.67 0.51
CA THR A 154 -30.25 -3.14 0.49
C THR A 154 -31.67 -3.61 0.76
N ARG A 155 -32.05 -4.75 0.18
CA ARG A 155 -33.36 -5.39 0.40
C ARG A 155 -33.17 -6.72 1.12
N THR A 156 -33.61 -6.80 2.37
CA THR A 156 -33.55 -8.03 3.16
C THR A 156 -34.94 -8.61 3.36
N CYS A 157 -35.04 -9.94 3.38
CA CYS A 157 -36.31 -10.60 3.66
C CYS A 157 -36.58 -10.59 5.16
N SER A 158 -37.58 -9.82 5.60
CA SER A 158 -37.96 -9.72 7.02
C SER A 158 -39.03 -10.73 7.42
N LYS A 159 -39.78 -11.28 6.46
CA LYS A 159 -40.75 -12.35 6.71
C LYS A 159 -40.84 -13.29 5.51
N LYS A 160 -40.81 -14.61 5.75
CA LYS A 160 -40.97 -15.66 4.73
C LYS A 160 -42.35 -16.30 4.79
N ASN A 161 -42.89 -16.67 3.64
CA ASN A 161 -44.03 -17.56 3.52
C ASN A 161 -43.64 -19.00 3.93
N SER A 162 -44.63 -19.86 4.15
CA SER A 162 -44.43 -21.28 4.48
C SER A 162 -43.63 -22.05 3.42
N ASN A 163 -43.67 -21.62 2.15
CA ASN A 163 -42.90 -22.19 1.04
C ASN A 163 -41.46 -21.63 0.91
N GLY A 164 -41.01 -20.84 1.88
CA GLY A 164 -39.66 -20.24 1.89
C GLY A 164 -39.50 -18.99 1.02
N SER A 165 -40.48 -18.63 0.18
CA SER A 165 -40.47 -17.36 -0.57
C SER A 165 -40.59 -16.17 0.38
N CYS A 166 -40.00 -15.02 0.01
CA CYS A 166 -40.12 -13.84 0.84
C CYS A 166 -41.51 -13.20 0.74
N GLN A 167 -42.14 -12.94 1.88
CA GLN A 167 -43.45 -12.30 2.01
C GLN A 167 -43.31 -10.78 2.20
N THR A 168 -42.36 -10.36 3.04
CA THR A 168 -42.16 -8.96 3.40
C THR A 168 -40.68 -8.62 3.34
N TYR A 169 -40.39 -7.48 2.73
CA TYR A 169 -39.05 -6.97 2.57
C TYR A 169 -38.85 -5.72 3.44
N THR A 170 -37.65 -5.61 4.01
CA THR A 170 -37.17 -4.39 4.64
C THR A 170 -36.09 -3.78 3.75
N TYR A 171 -36.15 -2.46 3.57
CA TYR A 171 -35.19 -1.69 2.80
C TYR A 171 -34.37 -0.83 3.74
N THR A 172 -33.05 -0.96 3.68
CA THR A 172 -32.12 -0.20 4.52
C THR A 172 -31.14 0.53 3.64
N THR A 173 -31.02 1.84 3.82
CA THR A 173 -30.01 2.66 3.14
C THR A 173 -28.88 2.97 4.10
N ALA A 174 -27.66 2.62 3.72
CA ALA A 174 -26.45 2.76 4.53
C ALA A 174 -25.23 3.05 3.64
N PRO A 175 -24.09 3.49 4.19
CA PRO A 175 -22.84 3.59 3.45
C PRO A 175 -22.53 2.29 2.69
N TYR A 176 -22.12 2.41 1.44
CA TYR A 176 -21.95 1.31 0.51
C TYR A 176 -20.81 0.38 0.92
N GLU A 177 -19.65 0.96 1.25
CA GLU A 177 -18.45 0.26 1.67
C GLU A 177 -17.74 1.12 2.73
N ALA A 178 -16.99 0.49 3.62
CA ALA A 178 -16.06 1.19 4.49
C ALA A 178 -14.66 1.22 3.87
N TRP A 179 -13.84 2.19 4.26
CA TRP A 179 -12.43 2.21 3.90
C TRP A 179 -11.71 0.97 4.48
N ARG A 180 -11.04 0.19 3.62
CA ARG A 180 -10.37 -1.06 4.01
C ARG A 180 -8.98 -0.89 4.60
N GLY A 181 -8.45 0.34 4.63
CA GLY A 181 -7.20 0.68 5.32
C GLY A 181 -6.02 1.05 4.42
N CYS A 182 -6.13 0.94 3.09
CA CYS A 182 -5.02 1.31 2.20
C CYS A 182 -4.91 2.81 1.92
N VAL A 183 -3.68 3.25 1.70
CA VAL A 183 -3.33 4.65 1.45
C VAL A 183 -2.53 4.79 0.16
N GLU A 184 -2.63 5.96 -0.46
CA GLU A 184 -1.81 6.28 -1.62
C GLU A 184 -0.36 6.60 -1.20
N ALA A 185 0.59 6.30 -2.09
CA ALA A 185 1.96 6.74 -2.00
C ALA A 185 2.00 8.27 -1.90
N ARG A 186 2.83 8.80 -1.00
CA ARG A 186 3.01 10.25 -0.86
C ARG A 186 3.63 10.84 -2.13
N PRO A 187 3.38 12.11 -2.49
CA PRO A 187 4.11 12.75 -3.58
C PRO A 187 5.60 12.84 -3.27
N TYR A 188 6.45 12.81 -4.31
CA TYR A 188 7.89 13.03 -4.16
C TYR A 188 8.17 14.43 -3.56
N PRO A 189 9.11 14.56 -2.60
CA PRO A 189 10.10 13.55 -2.15
C PRO A 189 9.64 12.54 -1.09
N TYR A 190 8.41 12.64 -0.61
CA TYR A 190 7.98 11.94 0.60
C TYR A 190 7.60 10.46 0.37
N ASN A 191 7.47 9.99 -0.88
CA ASN A 191 7.35 8.55 -1.15
C ASN A 191 8.62 7.78 -0.80
N VAL A 192 9.80 8.40 -0.99
CA VAL A 192 11.10 7.74 -0.85
C VAL A 192 11.81 8.08 0.48
N ASP A 193 11.09 8.60 1.46
CA ASP A 193 11.61 8.95 2.78
C ASP A 193 10.67 8.58 3.94
N ASP A 194 11.13 8.86 5.15
CA ASP A 194 10.42 8.71 6.42
C ASP A 194 10.06 10.06 7.07
N THR A 195 9.83 11.10 6.25
CA THR A 195 9.42 12.41 6.77
C THR A 195 8.13 12.28 7.60
N THR A 196 8.11 12.85 8.81
CA THR A 196 6.92 12.82 9.67
C THR A 196 5.75 13.58 9.03
N PRO A 197 4.55 12.97 8.94
CA PRO A 197 3.34 13.65 8.45
C PRO A 197 3.02 14.92 9.24
N SER A 198 2.62 15.98 8.54
CA SER A 198 2.27 17.27 9.14
C SER A 198 1.30 18.05 8.26
N SER A 199 0.26 18.64 8.87
CA SER A 199 -0.63 19.58 8.19
C SER A 199 0.06 20.88 7.75
N GLY A 200 1.22 21.22 8.34
CA GLY A 200 2.05 22.34 7.89
C GLY A 200 2.72 22.08 6.54
N THR A 201 2.87 20.80 6.16
CA THR A 201 3.38 20.38 4.85
C THR A 201 2.44 19.28 4.30
N PRO A 202 1.27 19.65 3.75
CA PRO A 202 0.20 18.69 3.41
C PRO A 202 0.62 17.50 2.53
N ALA A 203 1.64 17.69 1.68
CA ALA A 203 2.24 16.64 0.87
C ALA A 203 2.87 15.48 1.67
N THR A 204 3.06 15.63 2.98
CA THR A 204 3.59 14.59 3.89
C THR A 204 2.50 13.70 4.49
N LEU A 205 1.23 14.12 4.42
CA LEU A 205 0.08 13.37 4.94
C LEU A 205 -0.23 12.15 4.06
N PHE A 206 -0.76 11.10 4.68
CA PHE A 206 -1.26 9.93 3.97
C PHE A 206 -2.70 10.13 3.54
N VAL A 207 -2.95 9.97 2.24
CA VAL A 207 -4.30 10.10 1.65
C VAL A 207 -4.92 8.71 1.59
N PRO A 208 -6.15 8.50 2.10
CA PRO A 208 -6.81 7.21 1.98
C PRO A 208 -7.06 6.91 0.50
N MET A 209 -6.78 5.68 0.09
CA MET A 209 -7.17 5.24 -1.25
C MET A 209 -8.69 5.36 -1.40
N PHE A 210 -9.11 5.90 -2.52
CA PHE A 210 -10.48 5.85 -3.00
C PHE A 210 -10.37 5.74 -4.51
N ALA A 211 -10.49 4.52 -5.04
CA ALA A 211 -10.44 4.29 -6.47
C ALA A 211 -11.65 4.95 -7.13
N PRO A 212 -11.46 5.98 -7.98
CA PRO A 212 -12.58 6.61 -8.67
C PRO A 212 -13.34 5.55 -9.47
N ASP A 213 -14.66 5.72 -9.53
CA ASP A 213 -15.50 4.98 -10.48
C ASP A 213 -15.09 5.35 -11.91
N GLU A 214 -14.63 4.35 -12.66
CA GLU A 214 -14.20 4.51 -14.04
C GLU A 214 -15.39 4.75 -14.97
N ALA A 215 -15.17 5.55 -16.01
CA ALA A 215 -16.26 5.98 -16.88
C ALA A 215 -17.03 4.81 -17.50
N GLY A 216 -18.36 4.87 -17.46
CA GLY A 216 -19.17 3.88 -18.14
C GLY A 216 -20.66 4.08 -17.88
N ASN A 217 -21.31 3.04 -17.40
CA ASN A 217 -22.62 3.08 -16.77
C ASN A 217 -22.69 1.90 -15.80
N LEU A 218 -23.26 2.08 -14.62
CA LEU A 218 -23.73 0.93 -13.84
C LEU A 218 -25.02 1.21 -13.06
N TRP A 219 -25.87 0.18 -13.04
CA TRP A 219 -27.26 0.09 -12.58
C TRP A 219 -28.29 0.65 -13.55
N THR A 220 -29.08 -0.25 -14.14
CA THR A 220 -30.35 0.09 -14.78
C THR A 220 -31.46 0.02 -13.74
N ASP A 221 -32.14 1.13 -13.47
CA ASP A 221 -33.31 1.15 -12.60
C ASP A 221 -34.53 1.71 -13.35
N SER A 222 -35.68 1.83 -12.66
CA SER A 222 -36.92 2.33 -13.27
C SER A 222 -36.83 3.79 -13.74
N THR A 223 -35.77 4.51 -13.38
CA THR A 223 -35.52 5.91 -13.69
C THR A 223 -34.27 6.15 -14.55
N ARG A 224 -33.35 5.18 -14.65
CA ARG A 224 -32.09 5.29 -15.38
C ARG A 224 -31.87 4.04 -16.21
N THR A 225 -31.87 4.20 -17.53
CA THR A 225 -31.90 3.08 -18.50
C THR A 225 -30.60 2.92 -19.30
N SER A 226 -29.51 3.55 -18.87
CA SER A 226 -28.29 3.61 -19.67
C SER A 226 -27.43 2.35 -19.54
N THR A 227 -26.90 1.89 -20.68
CA THR A 227 -26.24 0.58 -20.85
C THR A 227 -24.86 0.68 -21.51
N SER A 228 -24.25 1.87 -21.55
CA SER A 228 -22.96 2.01 -22.21
C SER A 228 -21.86 1.36 -21.36
N SER A 229 -21.44 0.15 -21.74
CA SER A 229 -20.28 -0.53 -21.15
C SER A 229 -19.06 -0.29 -22.03
N TRP A 230 -18.05 0.39 -21.49
CA TRP A 230 -16.85 0.83 -22.22
C TRP A 230 -15.61 0.00 -21.89
N GLY A 231 -15.78 -1.16 -21.23
CA GLY A 231 -14.68 -2.10 -20.94
C GLY A 231 -13.72 -1.64 -19.84
N TYR A 232 -14.05 -0.60 -19.08
CA TYR A 232 -13.30 -0.20 -17.88
C TYR A 232 -13.51 -1.19 -16.74
N SER A 233 -12.41 -1.54 -16.07
CA SER A 233 -12.39 -2.59 -15.05
C SER A 233 -13.09 -2.17 -13.76
N ASN A 234 -12.91 -0.92 -13.33
CA ASN A 234 -13.42 -0.42 -12.05
C ASN A 234 -14.59 0.56 -12.27
N ASN A 235 -15.54 0.20 -13.14
CA ASN A 235 -16.84 0.90 -13.28
C ASN A 235 -17.83 0.26 -12.29
N TRP A 236 -17.97 0.85 -11.11
CA TRP A 236 -18.69 0.31 -9.96
C TRP A 236 -19.85 1.18 -9.47
N TRP A 237 -19.99 2.38 -10.01
CA TRP A 237 -20.98 3.38 -9.67
C TRP A 237 -21.72 3.87 -10.91
N ILE A 238 -22.83 4.57 -10.71
CA ILE A 238 -23.59 5.15 -11.82
C ILE A 238 -23.04 6.54 -12.16
N ASP A 239 -22.95 6.89 -13.44
CA ASP A 239 -22.60 8.25 -13.84
C ASP A 239 -23.77 9.23 -13.68
N SER A 240 -23.44 10.49 -13.40
CA SER A 240 -24.40 11.57 -13.19
C SER A 240 -25.08 12.06 -14.48
N ASN A 241 -24.40 11.99 -15.63
CA ASN A 241 -24.87 12.54 -16.90
C ASN A 241 -24.21 11.86 -18.11
N ASP A 242 -25.04 11.28 -18.97
CA ASP A 242 -24.55 10.54 -20.13
C ASP A 242 -23.98 11.41 -21.27
N GLY A 243 -24.30 12.71 -21.29
CA GLY A 243 -23.82 13.64 -22.30
C GLY A 243 -22.41 14.17 -22.05
N LEU A 244 -21.77 13.81 -20.93
CA LEU A 244 -20.39 14.22 -20.63
C LEU A 244 -19.38 13.41 -21.45
N THR A 245 -18.25 14.04 -21.79
CA THR A 245 -17.08 13.32 -22.31
C THR A 245 -16.57 12.34 -21.27
N VAL A 246 -15.94 11.25 -21.69
CA VAL A 246 -15.47 10.17 -20.80
C VAL A 246 -14.60 10.70 -19.64
N THR A 247 -13.65 11.60 -19.91
CA THR A 247 -12.83 12.22 -18.86
C THR A 247 -13.66 12.99 -17.83
N LYS A 248 -14.64 13.78 -18.28
CA LYS A 248 -15.50 14.58 -17.38
C LYS A 248 -16.46 13.72 -16.59
N ARG A 249 -16.96 12.65 -17.21
CA ARG A 249 -17.83 11.66 -16.61
C ARG A 249 -17.15 10.94 -15.45
N GLN A 250 -15.92 10.45 -15.64
CA GLN A 250 -15.15 9.82 -14.57
C GLN A 250 -14.94 10.77 -13.38
N ALA A 251 -14.58 12.02 -13.67
CA ALA A 251 -14.25 12.99 -12.64
C ALA A 251 -15.46 13.64 -11.95
N ASP A 252 -16.68 13.55 -12.50
CA ASP A 252 -17.82 14.31 -11.98
C ASP A 252 -18.28 13.83 -10.61
N MET A 253 -18.05 14.66 -9.59
CA MET A 253 -18.36 14.32 -8.21
C MET A 253 -19.84 14.14 -7.89
N ARG A 254 -20.75 14.69 -8.71
CA ARG A 254 -22.20 14.58 -8.46
C ARG A 254 -22.66 13.12 -8.34
N LYS A 255 -21.95 12.21 -9.02
CA LYS A 255 -22.33 10.80 -9.09
C LYS A 255 -22.28 10.09 -7.74
N TYR A 256 -21.29 10.41 -6.90
CA TYR A 256 -21.10 9.78 -5.58
C TYR A 256 -22.18 10.17 -4.55
N PHE A 257 -23.04 11.15 -4.86
CA PHE A 257 -24.16 11.55 -4.00
C PHE A 257 -25.51 11.01 -4.46
N LEU A 258 -25.51 10.08 -5.41
CA LEU A 258 -26.68 9.31 -5.85
C LEU A 258 -26.75 7.99 -5.07
N THR A 259 -27.92 7.64 -4.53
CA THR A 259 -28.09 6.38 -3.80
C THR A 259 -28.18 5.18 -4.74
N LYS A 260 -27.36 4.14 -4.50
CA LYS A 260 -27.42 2.85 -5.19
C LYS A 260 -28.72 2.11 -4.85
N PRO A 261 -29.59 1.77 -5.82
CA PRO A 261 -30.84 1.08 -5.52
C PRO A 261 -30.62 -0.41 -5.25
N TYR A 262 -31.55 -1.07 -4.54
CA TYR A 262 -31.39 -2.48 -4.12
C TYR A 262 -31.38 -3.51 -5.26
N ASN A 263 -31.91 -3.13 -6.42
CA ASN A 263 -31.95 -3.96 -7.62
C ASN A 263 -30.80 -3.65 -8.58
N ALA A 264 -29.87 -2.78 -8.19
CA ALA A 264 -28.62 -2.53 -8.88
C ALA A 264 -27.81 -3.82 -9.04
N SER A 265 -27.12 -3.95 -10.17
CA SER A 265 -26.16 -5.02 -10.38
C SER A 265 -25.05 -5.02 -9.31
N THR A 266 -24.64 -6.21 -8.91
CA THR A 266 -23.47 -6.43 -8.07
C THR A 266 -22.19 -6.18 -8.86
N VAL A 267 -21.17 -5.62 -8.22
CA VAL A 267 -19.82 -5.44 -8.78
C VAL A 267 -18.91 -6.56 -8.30
N SER A 268 -17.72 -6.73 -8.91
CA SER A 268 -16.75 -7.71 -8.41
C SER A 268 -16.30 -7.36 -6.99
N ALA A 269 -15.86 -8.34 -6.21
CA ALA A 269 -15.36 -8.13 -4.85
C ALA A 269 -14.08 -7.28 -4.81
N ASP A 270 -13.34 -7.25 -5.93
CA ASP A 270 -12.10 -6.48 -6.13
C ASP A 270 -12.35 -5.10 -6.75
N ASP A 271 -13.58 -4.80 -7.18
CA ASP A 271 -13.99 -3.50 -7.68
C ASP A 271 -14.52 -2.62 -6.54
N GLY A 272 -14.72 -1.34 -6.82
CA GLY A 272 -15.27 -0.38 -5.87
C GLY A 272 -14.28 0.67 -5.44
N PRO A 273 -14.64 1.47 -4.42
CA PRO A 273 -13.76 2.53 -3.90
C PRO A 273 -12.49 1.96 -3.25
N ASN A 274 -12.50 0.68 -2.88
CA ASN A 274 -11.34 -0.02 -2.32
C ASN A 274 -10.53 -0.81 -3.37
N ALA A 275 -10.76 -0.63 -4.68
CA ALA A 275 -10.01 -1.34 -5.71
C ALA A 275 -8.49 -1.09 -5.55
N GLY A 276 -7.70 -2.15 -5.70
CA GLY A 276 -6.25 -2.12 -5.46
C GLY A 276 -5.83 -2.15 -3.98
N CYS A 277 -6.77 -2.21 -3.03
CA CYS A 277 -6.51 -2.47 -1.61
C CYS A 277 -6.70 -3.95 -1.28
N THR A 278 -5.71 -4.78 -1.63
CA THR A 278 -5.81 -6.24 -1.57
C THR A 278 -4.99 -6.87 -0.42
N THR A 279 -4.28 -6.05 0.35
CA THR A 279 -3.38 -6.51 1.41
C THR A 279 -4.02 -6.50 2.79
N SER A 280 -3.58 -7.43 3.64
CA SER A 280 -3.90 -7.40 5.07
C SER A 280 -3.22 -6.20 5.75
N PRO A 281 -3.82 -5.63 6.82
CA PRO A 281 -3.22 -4.54 7.57
C PRO A 281 -1.79 -4.83 8.04
N ILE A 282 -0.95 -3.80 8.04
CA ILE A 282 0.35 -3.82 8.70
C ILE A 282 0.18 -4.23 10.16
N THR A 283 1.06 -5.12 10.62
CA THR A 283 1.24 -5.40 12.05
C THR A 283 2.42 -4.57 12.56
N PRO A 284 2.19 -3.56 13.44
CA PRO A 284 3.27 -2.75 14.00
C PRO A 284 4.21 -3.59 14.87
N LEU A 285 5.37 -3.03 15.24
CA LEU A 285 6.40 -3.74 16.00
C LEU A 285 5.85 -4.40 17.28
N GLN A 286 5.94 -5.73 17.33
CA GLN A 286 5.59 -6.55 18.48
C GLN A 286 6.85 -7.12 19.14
N ASP A 287 6.85 -7.20 20.48
CA ASP A 287 7.89 -7.93 21.21
C ASP A 287 7.66 -9.43 21.12
N VAL A 288 8.49 -10.09 20.31
CA VAL A 288 8.38 -11.52 20.02
C VAL A 288 8.93 -12.41 21.14
N THR A 289 9.50 -11.83 22.20
CA THR A 289 9.81 -12.58 23.43
C THR A 289 8.59 -12.82 24.31
N THR A 290 7.50 -12.10 24.05
CA THR A 290 6.21 -12.38 24.68
C THR A 290 5.40 -13.36 23.84
N THR A 291 4.71 -14.30 24.48
CA THR A 291 3.81 -15.24 23.77
C THR A 291 2.76 -14.50 22.94
N ALA A 292 2.20 -13.41 23.48
CA ALA A 292 1.20 -12.61 22.78
C ALA A 292 1.78 -11.92 21.54
N GLY A 293 2.89 -11.18 21.68
CA GLY A 293 3.50 -10.45 20.56
C GLY A 293 4.01 -11.39 19.47
N LYS A 294 4.60 -12.54 19.85
CA LYS A 294 4.97 -13.60 18.90
C LYS A 294 3.74 -14.12 18.14
N GLN A 295 2.67 -14.46 18.85
CA GLN A 295 1.46 -15.00 18.22
C GLN A 295 0.82 -13.98 17.27
N THR A 296 0.81 -12.69 17.62
CA THR A 296 0.31 -11.63 16.74
C THR A 296 1.05 -11.61 15.40
N ILE A 297 2.38 -11.71 15.40
CA ILE A 297 3.18 -11.75 14.17
C ILE A 297 2.94 -13.03 13.38
N LEU A 298 2.93 -14.19 14.03
CA LEU A 298 2.71 -15.47 13.35
C LEU A 298 1.31 -15.57 12.71
N SER A 299 0.28 -15.12 13.42
CA SER A 299 -1.09 -15.06 12.88
C SER A 299 -1.20 -14.09 11.71
N ALA A 300 -0.47 -12.97 11.74
CA ALA A 300 -0.47 -12.03 10.62
C ALA A 300 0.24 -12.60 9.37
N ILE A 301 1.32 -13.37 9.56
CA ILE A 301 2.00 -14.11 8.47
C ILE A 301 1.04 -15.14 7.86
N ASP A 302 0.40 -15.95 8.69
CA ASP A 302 -0.54 -17.00 8.25
C ASP A 302 -1.71 -16.44 7.42
N ALA A 303 -2.23 -15.27 7.83
CA ALA A 303 -3.35 -14.60 7.19
C ALA A 303 -3.04 -13.96 5.82
N MET A 304 -1.79 -13.98 5.35
CA MET A 304 -1.44 -13.40 4.05
C MET A 304 -2.06 -14.19 2.88
N THR A 305 -2.60 -13.49 1.90
CA THR A 305 -3.19 -14.07 0.68
C THR A 305 -2.57 -13.42 -0.57
N PRO A 306 -2.29 -14.20 -1.64
CA PRO A 306 -1.64 -13.67 -2.85
C PRO A 306 -2.66 -13.00 -3.80
N THR A 307 -2.61 -11.67 -3.94
CA THR A 307 -3.50 -10.88 -4.81
C THR A 307 -2.92 -9.50 -5.17
N GLY A 308 -3.17 -9.05 -6.40
CA GLY A 308 -2.75 -7.73 -6.89
C GLY A 308 -1.36 -7.69 -7.55
N ASN A 309 -0.89 -6.47 -7.85
CA ASN A 309 0.42 -6.20 -8.46
C ASN A 309 1.55 -6.19 -7.41
N THR A 310 2.78 -5.90 -7.83
CA THR A 310 3.99 -5.93 -7.00
C THR A 310 4.62 -4.55 -6.93
N ASN A 311 4.50 -3.86 -5.79
CA ASN A 311 5.09 -2.53 -5.55
C ASN A 311 6.10 -2.58 -4.40
N VAL A 312 7.30 -3.10 -4.70
CA VAL A 312 8.40 -3.26 -3.72
C VAL A 312 8.80 -1.95 -3.05
N PRO A 313 8.92 -0.79 -3.74
CA PRO A 313 9.29 0.45 -3.05
C PRO A 313 8.23 0.86 -2.02
N GLU A 314 6.94 0.65 -2.26
CA GLU A 314 5.92 0.95 -1.25
C GLU A 314 6.05 0.03 -0.02
N GLY A 315 6.22 -1.28 -0.25
CA GLY A 315 6.49 -2.23 0.83
C GLY A 315 7.71 -1.83 1.67
N LEU A 316 8.82 -1.48 1.01
CA LEU A 316 10.06 -1.06 1.69
C LEU A 316 9.87 0.24 2.48
N ALA A 317 9.12 1.20 1.93
CA ALA A 317 8.88 2.49 2.58
C ALA A 317 8.07 2.32 3.87
N TRP A 318 7.04 1.47 3.83
CA TRP A 318 6.28 1.10 5.03
C TRP A 318 7.09 0.23 6.00
N GLY A 319 7.94 -0.66 5.50
CA GLY A 319 8.90 -1.39 6.33
C GLY A 319 9.75 -0.44 7.17
N TRP A 320 10.36 0.56 6.53
CA TRP A 320 11.11 1.60 7.24
C TRP A 320 10.23 2.36 8.24
N ARG A 321 9.03 2.80 7.84
CA ARG A 321 8.10 3.53 8.72
C ARG A 321 7.68 2.74 9.97
N THR A 322 7.57 1.41 9.89
CA THR A 322 7.28 0.58 11.09
C THR A 322 8.46 0.46 12.05
N LEU A 323 9.69 0.69 11.57
CA LEU A 323 10.89 0.69 12.40
C LEU A 323 11.19 2.07 12.96
N SER A 324 10.71 3.14 12.33
CA SER A 324 10.94 4.50 12.79
C SER A 324 10.25 4.77 14.12
N SER A 325 10.75 5.75 14.87
CA SER A 325 10.00 6.38 15.98
C SER A 325 9.00 7.43 15.49
N ASN A 326 9.00 7.76 14.20
CA ASN A 326 8.09 8.73 13.58
C ASN A 326 6.69 8.15 13.39
N GLU A 327 5.67 9.01 13.31
CA GLU A 327 4.36 8.61 12.77
C GLU A 327 4.54 8.06 11.35
N PRO A 328 3.82 6.99 10.95
CA PRO A 328 2.53 6.55 11.50
C PRO A 328 2.59 5.49 12.62
N PHE A 329 3.68 4.73 12.73
CA PHE A 329 3.84 3.63 13.69
C PHE A 329 5.02 3.94 14.61
N THR A 330 4.73 4.51 15.79
CA THR A 330 5.73 5.07 16.70
C THR A 330 6.30 4.05 17.69
N GLU A 331 6.09 2.75 17.45
CA GLU A 331 6.54 1.67 18.33
C GLU A 331 8.05 1.42 18.28
N GLY A 332 8.71 1.89 17.22
CA GLY A 332 10.17 1.82 17.08
C GLY A 332 10.88 2.68 18.11
N ARG A 333 12.04 2.21 18.56
CA ARG A 333 12.98 3.00 19.38
C ARG A 333 13.39 4.29 18.68
N ASP A 334 13.92 5.23 19.44
CA ASP A 334 14.43 6.49 18.91
C ASP A 334 15.39 6.23 17.73
N ASN A 335 15.21 6.98 16.64
CA ASN A 335 15.98 6.79 15.42
C ASN A 335 17.50 6.98 15.61
N ASN A 336 17.93 7.62 16.70
CA ASN A 336 19.32 7.83 17.07
C ASN A 336 19.77 6.95 18.25
N GLU A 337 18.94 6.02 18.73
CA GLU A 337 19.28 5.12 19.82
C GLU A 337 20.48 4.23 19.44
N ARG A 338 21.56 4.35 20.22
CA ARG A 338 22.75 3.52 20.05
C ARG A 338 22.50 2.13 20.64
N GLY A 339 22.99 1.09 19.97
CA GLY A 339 22.77 -0.28 20.41
C GLY A 339 21.38 -0.81 20.05
N ASN A 340 20.73 -0.23 19.04
CA ASN A 340 19.54 -0.80 18.41
C ASN A 340 19.80 -0.90 16.91
N ASP A 341 19.79 -2.11 16.37
CA ASP A 341 19.84 -2.32 14.93
C ASP A 341 18.42 -2.40 14.38
N LYS A 342 18.13 -1.59 13.36
CA LYS A 342 16.86 -1.58 12.62
C LYS A 342 17.08 -2.25 11.26
N VAL A 343 16.34 -3.33 10.99
CA VAL A 343 16.52 -4.13 9.78
C VAL A 343 15.22 -4.27 9.02
N VAL A 344 15.23 -3.89 7.74
CA VAL A 344 14.13 -4.21 6.82
C VAL A 344 14.53 -5.42 5.99
N ILE A 345 13.70 -6.45 5.99
CA ILE A 345 13.87 -7.66 5.17
C ILE A 345 12.75 -7.66 4.14
N VAL A 346 13.11 -7.40 2.89
CA VAL A 346 12.18 -7.41 1.76
C VAL A 346 12.28 -8.73 1.03
N LEU A 347 11.15 -9.40 0.80
CA LEU A 347 11.06 -10.56 -0.08
C LEU A 347 10.04 -10.34 -1.18
N THR A 348 10.42 -10.65 -2.43
CA THR A 348 9.54 -10.61 -3.60
C THR A 348 9.87 -11.73 -4.59
N ASP A 349 8.88 -12.21 -5.36
CA ASP A 349 9.07 -13.20 -6.42
C ASP A 349 9.13 -12.60 -7.83
N GLY A 350 9.17 -11.27 -7.93
CA GLY A 350 8.93 -10.57 -9.19
C GLY A 350 9.67 -9.25 -9.33
N ALA A 351 9.57 -8.72 -10.56
CA ALA A 351 9.90 -7.32 -10.82
C ALA A 351 8.79 -6.41 -10.27
N ASN A 352 9.10 -5.14 -10.06
CA ASN A 352 8.08 -4.14 -9.81
C ASN A 352 7.07 -4.09 -10.97
N THR A 353 5.77 -4.12 -10.66
CA THR A 353 4.69 -4.08 -11.65
C THR A 353 3.67 -2.99 -11.33
N TYR A 354 3.22 -2.34 -12.39
CA TYR A 354 2.09 -1.43 -12.39
C TYR A 354 1.38 -1.63 -13.72
N SER A 355 0.09 -2.00 -13.71
CA SER A 355 -0.59 -2.42 -14.94
C SER A 355 -0.94 -1.21 -15.80
N SER A 356 -0.38 -1.14 -17.01
CA SER A 356 -0.81 -0.18 -18.03
C SER A 356 -2.17 -0.54 -18.60
N VAL A 357 -2.95 0.48 -18.95
CA VAL A 357 -4.20 0.31 -19.69
C VAL A 357 -4.19 1.21 -20.93
N THR A 358 -4.85 0.75 -21.99
CA THR A 358 -4.80 1.39 -23.30
C THR A 358 -5.95 2.39 -23.47
N ASP A 359 -6.08 3.37 -22.56
CA ASP A 359 -7.23 4.29 -22.50
C ASP A 359 -6.85 5.77 -22.72
N GLY A 360 -5.66 6.01 -23.27
CA GLY A 360 -4.98 7.31 -23.28
C GLY A 360 -5.70 8.49 -23.94
N SER A 361 -6.78 8.24 -24.69
CA SER A 361 -7.62 9.26 -25.35
C SER A 361 -8.99 9.46 -24.69
N TYR A 362 -9.41 8.57 -23.78
CA TYR A 362 -10.77 8.53 -23.25
C TYR A 362 -10.86 9.02 -21.80
N ALA A 363 -10.51 8.19 -20.82
CA ALA A 363 -10.45 8.60 -19.42
C ALA A 363 -9.07 9.18 -19.04
N LYS A 364 -8.02 8.80 -19.79
CA LYS A 364 -6.62 9.15 -19.54
C LYS A 364 -6.09 8.55 -18.23
N ASN A 365 -6.54 7.37 -17.84
CA ASN A 365 -6.06 6.68 -16.64
C ASN A 365 -4.63 6.20 -16.83
N ARG A 366 -4.30 5.66 -18.01
CA ARG A 366 -2.98 5.10 -18.41
C ARG A 366 -2.51 3.89 -17.59
N SER A 367 -3.18 3.59 -16.49
CA SER A 367 -2.98 2.41 -15.65
C SER A 367 -4.28 1.95 -14.98
N THR A 368 -4.24 0.77 -14.35
CA THR A 368 -5.17 0.46 -13.25
C THR A 368 -4.88 1.36 -12.05
N TYR A 369 -5.85 1.54 -11.15
CA TYR A 369 -5.66 2.29 -9.91
C TYR A 369 -4.87 1.47 -8.87
N ALA A 370 -3.87 2.08 -8.23
CA ALA A 370 -3.09 1.50 -7.12
C ALA A 370 -2.39 2.63 -6.33
N ALA A 371 -1.32 2.33 -5.58
CA ALA A 371 -0.68 3.30 -4.66
C ALA A 371 -0.38 4.69 -5.27
N TYR A 372 -0.03 4.77 -6.55
CA TYR A 372 0.25 6.04 -7.22
C TYR A 372 -0.97 6.79 -7.79
N GLY A 373 -2.19 6.30 -7.55
CA GLY A 373 -3.40 6.77 -8.26
C GLY A 373 -3.39 6.34 -9.72
N TYR A 374 -4.13 6.99 -10.60
CA TYR A 374 -3.96 6.78 -12.04
C TYR A 374 -2.69 7.46 -12.55
N THR A 375 -1.90 6.77 -13.39
CA THR A 375 -0.60 7.29 -13.84
C THR A 375 -0.70 8.31 -14.97
N GLY A 376 -1.89 8.63 -15.47
CA GLY A 376 -2.12 9.60 -16.54
C GLY A 376 -2.41 11.03 -16.08
N LEU A 377 -2.55 11.27 -14.76
CA LEU A 377 -2.69 12.62 -14.20
C LEU A 377 -1.33 13.25 -13.90
N ALA A 378 -1.12 14.46 -14.42
CA ALA A 378 0.04 15.26 -14.09
C ALA A 378 -0.06 15.77 -12.65
N TYR A 379 1.02 15.64 -11.89
CA TYR A 379 1.09 16.13 -10.52
C TYR A 379 1.01 17.68 -10.53
N PRO A 380 0.22 18.32 -9.66
CA PRO A 380 0.13 19.78 -9.59
C PRO A 380 1.51 20.45 -9.49
N GLY A 381 1.77 21.44 -10.36
CA GLY A 381 3.05 22.16 -10.40
C GLY A 381 4.20 21.45 -11.11
N SER A 382 4.03 20.19 -11.55
CA SER A 382 5.05 19.45 -12.29
C SER A 382 5.15 19.80 -13.78
N GLY A 383 4.23 20.61 -14.29
CA GLY A 383 4.05 20.88 -15.72
C GLY A 383 3.30 19.74 -16.42
N SER A 384 3.95 18.59 -16.59
CA SER A 384 3.39 17.45 -17.33
C SER A 384 3.79 16.07 -16.80
N VAL A 385 4.43 16.01 -15.62
CA VAL A 385 4.98 14.77 -15.07
C VAL A 385 4.01 14.17 -14.07
N THR A 386 3.69 12.90 -14.23
CA THR A 386 2.80 12.19 -13.30
C THR A 386 3.58 11.68 -12.10
N ARG A 387 2.91 11.44 -10.96
CA ARG A 387 3.54 11.02 -9.69
C ARG A 387 4.51 9.85 -9.88
N MET A 388 4.13 8.85 -10.67
CA MET A 388 4.93 7.67 -11.01
C MET A 388 6.31 8.01 -11.63
N PHE A 389 6.41 9.12 -12.37
CA PHE A 389 7.63 9.50 -13.07
C PHE A 389 8.38 10.65 -12.41
N MET A 390 7.92 11.11 -11.25
CA MET A 390 8.70 12.02 -10.41
C MET A 390 9.94 11.28 -9.88
N ASN A 391 11.06 11.99 -9.73
CA ASN A 391 12.33 11.42 -9.24
C ASN A 391 12.89 10.26 -10.08
N THR A 392 12.59 10.24 -11.37
CA THR A 392 13.25 9.31 -12.28
C THR A 392 14.20 10.06 -13.24
N SER A 393 15.23 9.38 -13.68
CA SER A 393 16.26 9.87 -14.58
C SER A 393 15.70 10.12 -15.99
N SER A 394 16.54 10.60 -16.90
CA SER A 394 16.20 10.73 -18.32
C SER A 394 16.03 9.39 -19.04
N ALA A 395 16.42 8.27 -18.40
CA ALA A 395 16.24 6.93 -18.96
C ALA A 395 14.76 6.47 -18.87
N VAL A 396 13.99 7.04 -17.94
CA VAL A 396 12.56 6.76 -17.78
C VAL A 396 11.75 7.82 -18.53
N GLY A 397 10.99 7.37 -19.54
CA GLY A 397 10.18 8.26 -20.37
C GLY A 397 9.02 8.86 -19.58
N LYS A 398 8.93 10.19 -19.48
CA LYS A 398 7.90 10.88 -18.66
C LYS A 398 6.49 10.85 -19.25
N SER A 399 6.38 10.42 -20.50
CA SER A 399 5.11 10.28 -21.24
C SER A 399 4.95 8.88 -21.85
N THR A 400 5.72 7.90 -21.36
CA THR A 400 5.71 6.51 -21.84
C THR A 400 4.93 5.65 -20.85
N TYR A 401 3.70 5.29 -21.20
CA TYR A 401 2.76 4.60 -20.31
C TYR A 401 2.70 3.11 -20.65
N THR A 402 3.75 2.37 -20.30
CA THR A 402 3.87 0.93 -20.53
C THR A 402 4.34 0.24 -19.26
N ASP A 403 3.97 -1.03 -19.08
CA ASP A 403 4.40 -1.84 -17.92
C ASP A 403 5.92 -1.76 -17.72
N ALA A 404 6.70 -1.89 -18.80
CA ALA A 404 8.16 -1.84 -18.74
C ALA A 404 8.72 -0.48 -18.28
N ASN A 405 8.08 0.64 -18.66
CA ASN A 405 8.51 1.97 -18.22
C ASN A 405 8.07 2.26 -16.77
N TYR A 406 6.93 1.73 -16.34
CA TYR A 406 6.53 1.77 -14.93
C TYR A 406 7.46 0.94 -14.05
N THR A 407 7.83 -0.28 -14.47
CA THR A 407 8.84 -1.09 -13.78
C THR A 407 10.14 -0.30 -13.62
N ALA A 408 10.65 0.31 -14.69
CA ALA A 408 11.86 1.12 -14.63
C ALA A 408 11.74 2.33 -13.68
N ALA A 409 10.58 2.98 -13.65
CA ALA A 409 10.30 4.08 -12.74
C ALA A 409 10.31 3.64 -11.27
N LEU A 410 9.61 2.55 -10.95
CA LEU A 410 9.56 1.97 -9.61
C LEU A 410 10.94 1.46 -9.16
N ASP A 411 11.74 0.88 -10.07
CA ASP A 411 13.10 0.43 -9.78
C ASP A 411 13.99 1.62 -9.37
N GLU A 412 13.96 2.75 -10.08
CA GLU A 412 14.73 3.94 -9.73
C GLU A 412 14.27 4.59 -8.41
N GLN A 413 12.96 4.61 -8.15
CA GLN A 413 12.42 5.06 -6.88
C GLN A 413 12.84 4.15 -5.72
N MET A 414 12.81 2.82 -5.94
CA MET A 414 13.32 1.84 -4.99
C MET A 414 14.80 2.09 -4.69
N GLN A 415 15.65 2.32 -5.69
CA GLN A 415 17.06 2.64 -5.45
C GLN A 415 17.23 3.90 -4.58
N THR A 416 16.45 4.94 -4.86
CA THR A 416 16.48 6.19 -4.06
C THR A 416 16.06 5.92 -2.62
N LEU A 417 14.95 5.20 -2.41
CA LEU A 417 14.45 4.84 -1.10
C LEU A 417 15.45 3.98 -0.31
N CYS A 418 16.06 2.97 -0.92
CA CYS A 418 17.07 2.15 -0.26
C CYS A 418 18.29 2.98 0.14
N ALA A 419 18.73 3.93 -0.69
CA ALA A 419 19.80 4.84 -0.36
C ALA A 419 19.44 5.72 0.85
N ASN A 420 18.23 6.29 0.87
CA ASN A 420 17.72 7.11 1.97
C ASN A 420 17.59 6.31 3.27
N ALA A 421 17.05 5.09 3.21
CA ALA A 421 16.92 4.21 4.38
C ALA A 421 18.30 3.87 4.97
N LYS A 422 19.26 3.48 4.12
CA LYS A 422 20.64 3.18 4.55
C LYS A 422 21.33 4.40 5.15
N ALA A 423 21.10 5.60 4.60
CA ALA A 423 21.61 6.85 5.16
C ALA A 423 21.03 7.17 6.54
N ASN A 424 19.86 6.61 6.88
CA ASN A 424 19.21 6.70 8.19
C ASN A 424 19.44 5.44 9.06
N ASN A 425 20.57 4.75 8.86
CA ASN A 425 21.01 3.59 9.64
C ASN A 425 20.08 2.36 9.58
N ILE A 426 19.21 2.28 8.57
CA ILE A 426 18.41 1.07 8.32
C ILE A 426 19.27 0.06 7.54
N ILE A 427 19.40 -1.14 8.08
CA ILE A 427 19.99 -2.27 7.36
C ILE A 427 18.92 -2.85 6.43
N VAL A 428 19.17 -2.84 5.13
CA VAL A 428 18.27 -3.41 4.13
C VAL A 428 18.78 -4.77 3.69
N MET A 429 17.97 -5.81 3.90
CA MET A 429 18.17 -7.17 3.41
C MET A 429 17.11 -7.47 2.35
N THR A 430 17.51 -8.07 1.24
CA THR A 430 16.59 -8.36 0.13
C THR A 430 16.67 -9.82 -0.30
N VAL A 431 15.52 -10.44 -0.55
CA VAL A 431 15.41 -11.83 -1.01
C VAL A 431 14.56 -11.84 -2.28
N SER A 432 15.09 -12.38 -3.37
CA SER A 432 14.28 -12.74 -4.53
C SER A 432 13.89 -14.20 -4.48
N LEU A 433 12.66 -14.52 -4.90
CA LEU A 433 12.15 -15.89 -4.95
C LEU A 433 11.91 -16.30 -6.41
N ASP A 434 12.57 -17.36 -6.85
CA ASP A 434 12.43 -17.97 -8.18
C ASP A 434 12.74 -17.04 -9.37
N LEU A 435 13.59 -16.04 -9.17
CA LEU A 435 14.07 -15.19 -10.27
C LEU A 435 15.25 -15.82 -11.02
N SER A 436 15.19 -15.77 -12.34
CA SER A 436 16.18 -16.33 -13.25
C SER A 436 17.10 -15.27 -13.85
N ASN A 437 18.40 -15.51 -13.74
CA ASN A 437 19.42 -14.71 -14.43
C ASN A 437 19.39 -14.85 -15.97
N GLN A 438 18.61 -15.78 -16.51
CA GLN A 438 18.48 -16.00 -17.96
C GLN A 438 17.41 -15.12 -18.61
N LYS A 439 16.44 -14.62 -17.83
CA LYS A 439 15.39 -13.74 -18.33
C LYS A 439 15.76 -12.29 -18.07
N THR A 440 15.79 -11.48 -19.12
CA THR A 440 16.25 -10.08 -19.04
C THR A 440 15.51 -9.25 -17.98
N ALA A 441 14.18 -9.40 -17.87
CA ALA A 441 13.39 -8.68 -16.88
C ALA A 441 13.70 -9.11 -15.44
N GLU A 442 13.77 -10.42 -15.19
CA GLU A 442 14.08 -10.97 -13.86
C GLU A 442 15.53 -10.67 -13.44
N LYS A 443 16.48 -10.68 -14.39
CA LYS A 443 17.87 -10.26 -14.14
C LYS A 443 17.97 -8.78 -13.72
N LYS A 444 17.13 -7.91 -14.29
CA LYS A 444 17.06 -6.51 -13.85
C LYS A 444 16.53 -6.40 -12.43
N ALA A 445 15.47 -7.14 -12.09
CA ALA A 445 14.93 -7.19 -10.73
C ALA A 445 15.97 -7.71 -9.71
N ILE A 446 16.68 -8.80 -10.04
CA ILE A 446 17.81 -9.31 -9.23
C ILE A 446 18.86 -8.21 -9.00
N SER A 447 19.24 -7.49 -10.07
CA SER A 447 20.24 -6.43 -9.99
C SER A 447 19.76 -5.26 -9.12
N ALA A 448 18.49 -4.88 -9.25
CA ALA A 448 17.88 -3.80 -8.47
C ALA A 448 17.79 -4.16 -6.98
N LEU A 449 17.38 -5.39 -6.64
CA LEU A 449 17.35 -5.88 -5.26
C LEU A 449 18.77 -5.96 -4.67
N THR A 450 19.73 -6.48 -5.44
CA THR A 450 21.15 -6.55 -5.01
C THR A 450 21.73 -5.17 -4.72
N ALA A 451 21.42 -4.17 -5.54
CA ALA A 451 21.88 -2.79 -5.34
C ALA A 451 21.21 -2.10 -4.13
N CYS A 452 19.93 -2.41 -3.91
CA CYS A 452 19.18 -1.95 -2.74
C CYS A 452 19.79 -2.48 -1.44
N ALA A 453 20.17 -3.76 -1.40
CA ALA A 453 20.74 -4.43 -0.24
C ALA A 453 21.95 -3.71 0.37
N SER A 454 22.00 -3.76 1.70
CA SER A 454 23.14 -3.33 2.49
C SER A 454 24.29 -4.34 2.42
N ASP A 455 25.46 -3.90 2.83
CA ASP A 455 26.63 -4.77 2.98
C ASP A 455 26.62 -5.43 4.36
N SER A 456 27.01 -6.71 4.43
CA SER A 456 27.17 -7.42 5.70
C SER A 456 28.31 -6.79 6.50
N ARG A 457 28.09 -6.65 7.80
CA ARG A 457 29.12 -6.20 8.76
C ARG A 457 30.10 -7.33 9.12
N PHE A 458 29.78 -8.59 8.78
CA PHE A 458 30.52 -9.77 9.23
C PHE A 458 31.04 -10.64 8.08
N ARG A 459 30.23 -10.85 7.02
CA ARG A 459 30.61 -11.69 5.89
C ARG A 459 31.41 -10.92 4.86
N ARG A 460 32.38 -11.61 4.25
CA ARG A 460 33.08 -11.18 3.04
C ARG A 460 32.47 -11.82 1.81
N ASP A 461 32.55 -11.14 0.68
CA ASP A 461 32.06 -11.67 -0.60
C ASP A 461 32.89 -12.92 -0.96
N PRO A 462 32.25 -14.08 -1.23
CA PRO A 462 32.97 -15.31 -1.57
C PRO A 462 33.79 -15.21 -2.87
N THR A 463 33.38 -14.33 -3.79
CA THR A 463 34.02 -14.10 -5.09
C THR A 463 35.05 -12.98 -5.06
N ASP A 464 34.96 -12.07 -4.09
CA ASP A 464 35.93 -11.01 -3.83
C ASP A 464 36.07 -10.74 -2.32
N PRO A 465 36.91 -11.51 -1.59
CA PRO A 465 37.03 -11.41 -0.14
C PRO A 465 37.49 -10.03 0.39
N SER A 466 37.92 -9.12 -0.49
CA SER A 466 38.25 -7.73 -0.13
C SER A 466 37.03 -6.87 0.14
N LYS A 467 35.85 -7.29 -0.32
CA LYS A 467 34.58 -6.58 -0.17
C LYS A 467 33.68 -7.28 0.85
N PRO A 468 32.84 -6.52 1.58
CA PRO A 468 31.76 -7.14 2.36
C PRO A 468 30.76 -7.83 1.42
N ALA A 469 30.19 -8.94 1.87
CA ALA A 469 29.14 -9.62 1.10
C ALA A 469 27.85 -8.77 1.10
N LYS A 470 27.10 -8.77 -0.01
CA LYS A 470 25.75 -8.19 -0.03
C LYS A 470 24.78 -9.01 0.83
N LEU A 471 23.87 -8.32 1.51
CA LEU A 471 22.72 -8.90 2.21
C LEU A 471 21.58 -9.19 1.22
N PHE A 472 21.92 -9.92 0.16
CA PHE A 472 21.02 -10.33 -0.90
C PHE A 472 21.07 -11.85 -1.08
N TRP A 473 19.89 -12.45 -1.27
CA TRP A 473 19.73 -13.87 -1.55
C TRP A 473 18.81 -14.06 -2.76
N ASN A 474 19.26 -14.81 -3.76
CA ASN A 474 18.41 -15.24 -4.87
C ASN A 474 17.92 -16.67 -4.64
N SER A 475 16.85 -16.79 -3.88
CA SER A 475 16.28 -18.06 -3.44
C SER A 475 15.46 -18.73 -4.54
N THR A 476 15.36 -20.05 -4.43
CA THR A 476 14.34 -20.85 -5.12
C THR A 476 13.33 -21.34 -4.09
N GLY A 477 12.18 -21.86 -4.56
CA GLY A 477 11.24 -22.53 -3.66
C GLY A 477 11.92 -23.59 -2.76
N ALA A 478 12.91 -24.31 -3.28
CA ALA A 478 13.64 -25.36 -2.55
C ALA A 478 14.70 -24.82 -1.56
N THR A 479 15.26 -23.63 -1.78
CA THR A 479 16.35 -23.09 -0.93
C THR A 479 15.88 -22.03 0.06
N LEU A 480 14.63 -21.57 -0.05
CA LEU A 480 14.14 -20.41 0.69
C LEU A 480 14.28 -20.54 2.22
N SER A 481 13.94 -21.70 2.80
CA SER A 481 14.11 -21.93 4.25
C SER A 481 15.57 -21.83 4.68
N ASP A 482 16.50 -22.37 3.88
CA ASP A 482 17.94 -22.30 4.20
C ASP A 482 18.49 -20.88 4.09
N ASP A 483 18.02 -20.10 3.10
CA ASP A 483 18.36 -18.69 2.98
C ASP A 483 17.83 -17.87 4.18
N PHE A 484 16.63 -18.18 4.69
CA PHE A 484 16.10 -17.55 5.92
C PHE A 484 16.88 -17.95 7.18
N LYS A 485 17.43 -19.16 7.25
CA LYS A 485 18.37 -19.52 8.34
C LYS A 485 19.68 -18.73 8.25
N ALA A 486 20.18 -18.47 7.04
CA ALA A 486 21.35 -17.62 6.84
C ALA A 486 21.06 -16.17 7.26
N ILE A 487 19.88 -15.64 6.94
CA ILE A 487 19.41 -14.32 7.40
C ILE A 487 19.32 -14.29 8.93
N GLY A 488 18.72 -15.30 9.56
CA GLY A 488 18.66 -15.41 11.02
C GLY A 488 20.05 -15.43 11.67
N SER A 489 21.04 -16.03 11.01
CA SER A 489 22.44 -16.03 11.44
C SER A 489 23.08 -14.64 11.33
N GLU A 490 22.84 -13.89 10.23
CA GLU A 490 23.29 -12.50 10.10
C GLU A 490 22.71 -11.61 11.19
N LEU A 491 21.40 -11.72 11.44
CA LEU A 491 20.71 -10.95 12.49
C LEU A 491 21.22 -11.31 13.89
N SER A 492 21.54 -12.59 14.11
CA SER A 492 22.14 -13.05 15.37
C SER A 492 23.49 -12.40 15.61
N ASN A 493 24.33 -12.33 14.57
CA ASN A 493 25.67 -11.75 14.65
C ASN A 493 25.65 -10.24 14.90
N LEU A 494 24.66 -9.50 14.39
CA LEU A 494 24.47 -8.07 14.71
C LEU A 494 24.39 -7.80 16.22
N ARG A 495 23.88 -8.77 16.99
CA ARG A 495 23.75 -8.67 18.44
C ARG A 495 24.99 -9.11 19.22
N ILE A 496 25.99 -9.68 18.56
CA ILE A 496 27.25 -10.12 19.16
C ILE A 496 28.32 -9.10 18.75
N VAL A 497 28.61 -8.14 19.63
CA VAL A 497 29.73 -7.21 19.43
C VAL A 497 31.03 -7.93 19.80
N SER A 498 32.02 -7.88 18.91
CA SER A 498 33.43 -8.21 19.17
C SER A 498 34.31 -6.97 19.38
#